data_AF-A0A917YYY6-F1
#
_entry.id   AF-A0A917YYY6-F1
#
_cell.length_a   1.000
_cell.length_b   1.000
_cell.length_c   1.000
_cell.angle_alpha   90.00
_cell.angle_beta   90.00
_cell.angle_gamma   90.00
#
_symmetry.space_group_name_H-M   'P 1'
#
loop_
_entity.id
_entity.type
_entity.pdbx_description
1 polymer ?
#
loop_
_entity_poly.entity_id
_entity_poly.type
_entity_poly.pdbx_seq_one_letter_code
_entity_poly.pdbx_strand_id
1 'polypeptide(L)'
;MRSAGVVVLMAVAVVVPGACAVPVGERRLMLGAVGQSRAEIERRESETGVPLAGVRVFKRWDWTLFDADEIWARDTGHTVFVSVKSRRGDGSPIRWRDIADSRPGDPLYQDLVRQASQIKDFGAIVYFTFSHEPEAKGSRAMGEGADFVDAWRKVVDVQRARGVTNARYVWTVTSVAFDRTDRTAASLFYPGDAYVDHIAADSYNGYTCDNPKGRWAEPAEVVEGQRRFGALHPDKGLMLLEWGSVEDPERPGRRAEWLNAARKMFLGPGYEQYRALLSWDARNLGGAAPACDFDVAGTPDSLAAWRAMATDPGYSAKSPCDLGDCRLPEDSGAILANLWRRMTGLFGRAYANRRTGRRTPAGRRAPALRRKERSGP
;
A
#
# COMPACT_ATOMS: atom_id res chain seq x y z
N MET A 1 -31.14 50.51 46.47
CA MET A 1 -31.75 49.46 45.63
C MET A 1 -30.67 48.93 44.70
N ARG A 2 -30.42 47.62 44.70
CA ARG A 2 -29.29 46.97 44.02
C ARG A 2 -29.56 46.84 42.52
N SER A 3 -28.65 47.31 41.68
CA SER A 3 -28.64 47.04 40.24
C SER A 3 -28.02 45.66 40.00
N ALA A 4 -28.82 44.71 39.51
CA ALA A 4 -28.35 43.41 39.06
C ALA A 4 -28.02 43.48 37.57
N GLY A 5 -26.73 43.35 37.23
CA GLY A 5 -26.30 43.16 35.85
C GLY A 5 -26.52 41.71 35.42
N VAL A 6 -27.25 41.51 34.33
CA VAL A 6 -27.42 40.20 33.70
C VAL A 6 -26.19 39.94 32.82
N VAL A 7 -25.36 38.98 33.22
CA VAL A 7 -24.28 38.44 32.37
C VAL A 7 -24.87 37.31 31.54
N VAL A 8 -24.97 37.52 30.22
CA VAL A 8 -25.30 36.45 29.27
C VAL A 8 -24.02 35.71 28.94
N LEU A 9 -23.84 34.52 29.51
CA LEU A 9 -22.81 33.57 29.09
C LEU A 9 -23.27 32.88 27.79
N MET A 10 -22.66 33.24 26.66
CA MET A 10 -22.73 32.40 25.47
C MET A 10 -21.81 31.19 25.67
N ALA A 11 -22.41 30.01 25.83
CA ALA A 11 -21.70 28.76 25.74
C ALA A 11 -21.31 28.51 24.28
N VAL A 12 -20.01 28.60 23.98
CA VAL A 12 -19.47 28.11 22.71
C VAL A 12 -19.36 26.59 22.83
N ALA A 13 -20.25 25.87 22.15
CA ALA A 13 -20.12 24.43 21.98
C ALA A 13 -18.92 24.17 21.05
N VAL A 14 -17.79 23.74 21.62
CA VAL A 14 -16.69 23.17 20.85
C VAL A 14 -17.15 21.79 20.39
N VAL A 15 -17.56 21.69 19.13
CA VAL A 15 -17.79 20.40 18.47
C VAL A 15 -16.41 19.79 18.23
N VAL A 16 -16.02 18.85 19.08
CA VAL A 16 -14.93 17.93 18.78
C VAL A 16 -15.43 17.04 17.65
N PRO A 17 -14.73 16.91 16.50
CA PRO A 17 -15.13 15.98 15.47
C PRO A 17 -15.02 14.57 16.05
N GLY A 18 -16.16 13.96 16.37
CA GLY A 18 -16.24 12.55 16.68
C GLY A 18 -15.77 11.74 15.48
N ALA A 19 -15.07 10.65 15.77
CA ALA A 19 -14.64 9.65 14.79
C ALA A 19 -15.76 9.38 13.78
N CYS A 20 -15.42 9.42 12.49
CA CYS A 20 -16.31 8.98 11.42
C CYS A 20 -16.56 7.47 11.59
N ALA A 21 -17.55 7.10 12.40
CA ALA A 21 -18.08 5.75 12.40
C ALA A 21 -18.82 5.55 11.07
N VAL A 22 -18.18 4.84 10.14
CA VAL A 22 -18.80 4.43 8.88
C VAL A 22 -20.00 3.54 9.24
N PRO A 23 -21.23 3.85 8.76
CA PRO A 23 -22.40 3.03 9.05
C PRO A 23 -22.17 1.57 8.62
N VAL A 24 -22.71 0.62 9.40
CA VAL A 24 -22.54 -0.84 9.27
C VAL A 24 -23.09 -1.42 7.94
N GLY A 25 -23.56 -0.58 7.01
CA GLY A 25 -24.00 -0.97 5.66
C GLY A 25 -22.99 -0.73 4.52
N GLU A 26 -21.85 -0.08 4.76
CA GLU A 26 -20.91 0.34 3.69
C GLU A 26 -19.48 -0.18 3.85
N ARG A 27 -19.21 -0.99 4.89
CA ARG A 27 -17.87 -1.56 5.08
C ARG A 27 -17.52 -2.52 3.95
N ARG A 28 -16.48 -2.18 3.19
CA ARG A 28 -15.89 -3.02 2.16
C ARG A 28 -14.46 -3.38 2.53
N LEU A 29 -14.08 -4.62 2.28
CA LEU A 29 -12.69 -5.06 2.36
C LEU A 29 -12.06 -4.98 0.97
N MET A 30 -10.79 -4.60 0.95
CA MET A 30 -9.97 -4.67 -0.26
C MET A 30 -9.39 -6.07 -0.38
N LEU A 31 -9.57 -6.71 -1.53
CA LEU A 31 -8.90 -7.94 -1.88
C LEU A 31 -7.75 -7.65 -2.86
N GLY A 32 -6.57 -8.18 -2.56
CA GLY A 32 -5.39 -7.98 -3.37
C GLY A 32 -4.47 -9.19 -3.35
N ALA A 33 -3.27 -9.01 -3.89
CA ALA A 33 -2.21 -10.01 -3.85
C ALA A 33 -0.83 -9.34 -3.88
N VAL A 34 0.21 -10.13 -3.64
CA VAL A 34 1.57 -9.72 -4.00
C VAL A 34 1.71 -9.68 -5.53
N GLY A 35 2.25 -8.61 -6.09
CA GLY A 35 2.53 -8.51 -7.53
C GLY A 35 3.66 -7.52 -7.77
N GLN A 36 4.89 -8.01 -7.93
CA GLN A 36 6.11 -7.21 -8.04
C GLN A 36 6.28 -6.49 -9.37
N SER A 37 5.62 -6.98 -10.41
CA SER A 37 5.73 -6.43 -11.75
C SER A 37 4.37 -6.45 -12.44
N ARG A 38 4.26 -5.66 -13.51
CA ARG A 38 3.07 -5.67 -14.37
C ARG A 38 2.75 -7.09 -14.86
N ALA A 39 3.76 -7.83 -15.29
CA ALA A 39 3.59 -9.19 -15.81
C ALA A 39 3.07 -10.16 -14.74
N GLU A 40 3.46 -9.98 -13.47
CA GLU A 40 2.92 -10.78 -12.37
C GLU A 40 1.47 -10.42 -12.05
N ILE A 41 1.13 -9.12 -12.04
CA ILE A 41 -0.23 -8.65 -11.83
C ILE A 41 -1.15 -9.20 -12.93
N GLU A 42 -0.82 -8.97 -14.21
CA GLU A 42 -1.62 -9.45 -15.35
C GLU A 42 -1.76 -10.98 -15.35
N ARG A 43 -0.69 -11.71 -14.99
CA ARG A 43 -0.75 -13.18 -14.89
C ARG A 43 -1.73 -13.63 -13.81
N ARG A 44 -1.69 -13.03 -12.63
CA ARG A 44 -2.63 -13.34 -11.53
C ARG A 44 -4.07 -13.01 -11.88
N GLU A 45 -4.31 -11.86 -12.48
CA GLU A 45 -5.66 -11.47 -12.90
C GLU A 45 -6.20 -12.42 -13.97
N SER A 46 -5.34 -12.92 -14.86
CA SER A 46 -5.68 -13.95 -15.85
C SER A 46 -6.00 -15.31 -15.19
N GLU A 47 -5.14 -15.79 -14.29
CA GLU A 47 -5.33 -17.06 -13.57
C GLU A 47 -6.60 -17.03 -12.70
N THR A 48 -6.79 -15.94 -11.96
CA THR A 48 -7.91 -15.78 -11.05
C THR A 48 -9.18 -15.31 -11.74
N GLY A 49 -9.11 -14.73 -12.93
CA GLY A 49 -10.25 -14.13 -13.63
C GLY A 49 -10.85 -12.92 -12.90
N VAL A 50 -10.13 -12.32 -11.95
CA VAL A 50 -10.60 -11.18 -11.15
C VAL A 50 -9.51 -10.12 -11.05
N PRO A 51 -9.81 -8.84 -11.34
CA PRO A 51 -8.85 -7.76 -11.17
C PRO A 51 -8.46 -7.55 -9.71
N LEU A 52 -7.18 -7.27 -9.46
CA LEU A 52 -6.67 -7.01 -8.11
C LEU A 52 -6.96 -5.57 -7.71
N ALA A 53 -7.56 -5.34 -6.54
CA ALA A 53 -7.74 -3.97 -6.04
C ALA A 53 -6.49 -3.43 -5.36
N GLY A 54 -5.73 -4.31 -4.71
CA GLY A 54 -4.47 -3.99 -4.04
C GLY A 54 -3.33 -4.87 -4.55
N VAL A 55 -2.16 -4.27 -4.74
CA VAL A 55 -0.93 -4.97 -5.12
C VAL A 55 0.17 -4.64 -4.12
N ARG A 56 0.76 -5.68 -3.51
CA ARG A 56 1.91 -5.52 -2.62
C ARG A 56 3.21 -5.75 -3.37
N VAL A 57 4.13 -4.80 -3.23
CA VAL A 57 5.47 -4.81 -3.78
C VAL A 57 6.52 -4.73 -2.67
N PHE A 58 7.69 -5.31 -2.91
CA PHE A 58 8.83 -5.36 -2.00
C PHE A 58 10.03 -4.68 -2.64
N LYS A 59 10.59 -3.71 -1.93
CA LYS A 59 11.75 -2.93 -2.38
C LYS A 59 12.89 -3.06 -1.37
N ARG A 60 14.12 -3.02 -1.89
CA ARG A 60 15.32 -2.80 -1.07
C ARG A 60 15.44 -1.31 -0.75
N TRP A 61 16.20 -1.00 0.29
CA TRP A 61 16.33 0.34 0.84
C TRP A 61 16.81 1.40 -0.18
N ASP A 62 17.71 0.99 -1.07
CA ASP A 62 18.37 1.82 -2.08
C ASP A 62 17.76 1.68 -3.48
N TRP A 63 16.70 0.90 -3.63
CA TRP A 63 16.00 0.78 -4.91
C TRP A 63 15.06 1.97 -5.14
N THR A 64 14.72 2.19 -6.41
CA THR A 64 13.58 3.03 -6.78
C THR A 64 12.31 2.36 -6.26
N LEU A 65 11.50 3.12 -5.52
CA LEU A 65 10.25 2.64 -4.92
C LEU A 65 9.13 2.45 -5.93
N PHE A 66 9.06 3.31 -6.94
CA PHE A 66 8.03 3.25 -7.98
C PHE A 66 8.68 3.43 -9.35
N ASP A 67 8.81 2.34 -10.08
CA ASP A 67 9.27 2.34 -11.46
C ASP A 67 8.07 2.25 -12.43
N ALA A 68 8.31 1.86 -13.68
CA ALA A 68 7.27 1.80 -14.69
C ALA A 68 6.11 0.87 -14.30
N ASP A 69 6.37 -0.19 -13.53
CA ASP A 69 5.34 -1.17 -13.18
C ASP A 69 4.42 -0.66 -12.07
N GLU A 70 4.95 -0.02 -11.02
CA GLU A 70 4.09 0.58 -9.99
C GLU A 70 3.33 1.81 -10.52
N ILE A 71 3.94 2.57 -11.43
CA ILE A 71 3.26 3.67 -12.13
C ILE A 71 2.10 3.12 -12.98
N TRP A 72 2.33 2.03 -13.72
CA TRP A 72 1.28 1.36 -14.49
C TRP A 72 0.17 0.83 -13.57
N ALA A 73 0.52 0.19 -12.45
CA ALA A 73 -0.45 -0.35 -11.50
C ALA A 73 -1.36 0.76 -10.95
N ARG A 74 -0.77 1.89 -10.53
CA ARG A 74 -1.50 3.10 -10.13
C ARG A 74 -2.46 3.58 -11.21
N ASP A 75 -1.97 3.73 -12.44
CA ASP A 75 -2.71 4.31 -13.55
C ASP A 75 -3.83 3.39 -14.06
N THR A 76 -3.74 2.09 -13.79
CA THR A 76 -4.79 1.10 -14.07
C THR A 76 -5.74 0.84 -12.91
N GLY A 77 -5.60 1.58 -11.80
CA GLY A 77 -6.55 1.55 -10.67
C GLY A 77 -6.18 0.58 -9.55
N HIS A 78 -4.97 0.02 -9.55
CA HIS A 78 -4.47 -0.78 -8.44
C HIS A 78 -3.94 0.11 -7.31
N THR A 79 -4.33 -0.21 -6.09
CA THR A 79 -3.76 0.40 -4.89
C THR A 79 -2.41 -0.24 -4.57
N VAL A 80 -1.34 0.56 -4.48
CA VAL A 80 0.01 0.06 -4.20
C VAL A 80 0.29 0.01 -2.70
N PHE A 81 0.71 -1.17 -2.24
CA PHE A 81 1.26 -1.42 -0.91
C PHE A 81 2.77 -1.67 -1.08
N VAL A 82 3.62 -0.76 -0.60
CA VAL A 82 5.08 -0.87 -0.74
C VAL A 82 5.73 -1.24 0.59
N SER A 83 6.46 -2.35 0.59
CA SER A 83 7.27 -2.81 1.72
C SER A 83 8.76 -2.57 1.44
N VAL A 84 9.38 -1.65 2.16
CA VAL A 84 10.81 -1.32 2.01
C VAL A 84 11.61 -2.02 3.11
N LYS A 85 12.42 -3.02 2.76
CA LYS A 85 13.25 -3.75 3.74
C LYS A 85 14.50 -2.95 4.11
N SER A 86 14.92 -3.00 5.37
CA SER A 86 16.19 -2.44 5.87
C SER A 86 17.41 -3.25 5.39
N ARG A 87 17.56 -3.37 4.07
CA ARG A 87 18.59 -4.14 3.37
C ARG A 87 18.86 -3.48 2.02
N ARG A 88 20.13 -3.37 1.65
CA ARG A 88 20.56 -2.83 0.35
C ARG A 88 20.29 -3.82 -0.79
N GLY A 89 20.43 -3.34 -2.03
CA GLY A 89 20.30 -4.12 -3.25
C GLY A 89 21.27 -5.30 -3.33
N ASP A 90 22.48 -5.13 -2.80
CA ASP A 90 23.50 -6.17 -2.70
C ASP A 90 23.24 -7.21 -1.59
N GLY A 91 22.17 -7.02 -0.80
CA GLY A 91 21.79 -7.91 0.29
C GLY A 91 22.37 -7.55 1.67
N SER A 92 23.23 -6.54 1.78
CA SER A 92 23.79 -6.11 3.06
C SER A 92 22.71 -5.56 4.00
N PRO A 93 22.64 -6.01 5.27
CA PRO A 93 21.66 -5.50 6.22
C PRO A 93 22.01 -4.07 6.64
N ILE A 94 20.99 -3.25 6.85
CA ILE A 94 21.13 -1.92 7.43
C ILE A 94 20.60 -2.00 8.85
N ARG A 95 21.41 -1.62 9.84
CA ARG A 95 20.93 -1.63 11.23
C ARG A 95 19.93 -0.52 11.45
N TRP A 96 18.85 -0.82 12.17
CA TRP A 96 17.81 0.14 12.50
C TRP A 96 18.36 1.27 13.37
N ARG A 97 19.27 0.97 14.30
CA ARG A 97 19.96 2.00 15.09
C ARG A 97 20.68 3.03 14.20
N ASP A 98 21.37 2.59 13.14
CA ASP A 98 22.06 3.50 12.22
C ASP A 98 21.07 4.38 11.43
N ILE A 99 19.88 3.86 11.11
CA ILE A 99 18.79 4.65 10.49
C ILE A 99 18.28 5.69 11.48
N ALA A 100 17.96 5.28 12.70
CA ALA A 100 17.43 6.15 13.76
C ALA A 100 18.38 7.34 14.04
N ASP A 101 19.67 7.04 14.15
CA ASP A 101 20.71 8.01 14.52
C ASP A 101 21.17 8.89 13.34
N SER A 102 20.78 8.54 12.11
CA SER A 102 21.19 9.27 10.91
C SER A 102 20.79 10.75 10.94
N ARG A 103 21.70 11.62 10.50
CA ARG A 103 21.57 13.08 10.50
C ARG A 103 21.55 13.64 9.08
N PRO A 104 20.99 14.85 8.87
CA PRO A 104 21.13 15.54 7.60
C PRO A 104 22.60 15.61 7.16
N GLY A 105 22.88 15.10 5.96
CA GLY A 105 24.24 14.95 5.42
C GLY A 105 24.71 13.50 5.35
N ASP A 106 24.20 12.62 6.22
CA ASP A 106 24.57 11.20 6.23
C ASP A 106 23.95 10.47 5.03
N PRO A 107 24.66 9.49 4.42
CA PRO A 107 24.12 8.71 3.30
C PRO A 107 22.76 8.06 3.60
N LEU A 108 22.58 7.49 4.79
CA LEU A 108 21.30 6.88 5.20
C LEU A 108 20.17 7.91 5.29
N TYR A 109 20.46 9.12 5.76
CA TYR A 109 19.46 10.18 5.80
C TYR A 109 19.09 10.65 4.39
N GLN A 110 20.06 10.71 3.47
CA GLN A 110 19.78 11.03 2.06
C GLN A 110 18.90 9.96 1.40
N ASP A 111 19.05 8.69 1.76
CA ASP A 111 18.15 7.63 1.32
C ASP A 111 16.72 7.86 1.81
N LEU A 112 16.53 8.20 3.08
CA LEU A 112 15.21 8.54 3.65
C LEU A 112 14.56 9.71 2.90
N VAL A 113 15.32 10.76 2.63
CA VAL A 113 14.86 11.93 1.88
C VAL A 113 14.46 11.56 0.46
N ARG A 114 15.26 10.72 -0.22
CA ARG A 114 14.95 10.23 -1.57
C ARG A 114 13.65 9.43 -1.59
N GLN A 115 13.48 8.48 -0.66
CA GLN A 115 12.25 7.69 -0.52
C GLN A 115 11.04 8.60 -0.25
N ALA A 116 11.18 9.59 0.63
CA ALA A 116 10.11 10.56 0.91
C ALA A 116 9.69 11.34 -0.36
N SER A 117 10.65 11.80 -1.16
CA SER A 117 10.34 12.45 -2.44
C SER A 117 9.60 11.51 -3.39
N GLN A 118 10.05 10.26 -3.54
CA GLN A 118 9.39 9.29 -4.42
C GLN A 118 7.95 8.99 -4.00
N ILE A 119 7.69 8.85 -2.70
CA ILE A 119 6.32 8.65 -2.18
C ILE A 119 5.47 9.88 -2.47
N LYS A 120 5.97 11.08 -2.20
CA LYS A 120 5.25 12.33 -2.49
C LYS A 120 4.91 12.47 -3.98
N ASP A 121 5.87 12.19 -4.85
CA ASP A 121 5.75 12.37 -6.29
C ASP A 121 4.92 11.26 -6.96
N PHE A 122 4.63 10.16 -6.26
CA PHE A 122 3.78 9.09 -6.78
C PHE A 122 2.35 9.54 -7.11
N GLY A 123 1.85 10.62 -6.48
CA GLY A 123 0.59 11.26 -6.85
C GLY A 123 -0.70 10.48 -6.52
N ALA A 124 -0.59 9.33 -5.87
CA ALA A 124 -1.69 8.54 -5.33
C ALA A 124 -1.39 8.10 -3.90
N ILE A 125 -2.42 7.64 -3.17
CA ILE A 125 -2.21 7.09 -1.83
C ILE A 125 -1.42 5.78 -1.93
N VAL A 126 -0.42 5.63 -1.07
CA VAL A 126 0.40 4.42 -0.96
C VAL A 126 0.35 3.92 0.48
N TYR A 127 0.17 2.62 0.64
CA TYR A 127 0.35 1.96 1.93
C TYR A 127 1.82 1.56 2.09
N PHE A 128 2.55 2.31 2.92
CA PHE A 128 3.98 2.17 3.12
C PHE A 128 4.28 1.35 4.38
N THR A 129 5.12 0.33 4.22
CA THR A 129 5.64 -0.50 5.32
C THR A 129 7.15 -0.39 5.37
N PHE A 130 7.70 0.05 6.50
CA PHE A 130 9.14 -0.02 6.76
C PHE A 130 9.49 -1.36 7.42
N SER A 131 10.36 -2.12 6.76
CA SER A 131 11.00 -3.33 7.28
C SER A 131 10.03 -4.32 7.94
N HIS A 132 9.02 -4.77 7.18
CA HIS A 132 8.04 -5.80 7.59
C HIS A 132 8.68 -6.99 8.31
N GLU A 133 7.92 -7.63 9.20
CA GLU A 133 8.35 -8.75 10.06
C GLU A 133 9.68 -8.46 10.78
N PRO A 134 9.78 -7.37 11.56
CA PRO A 134 11.01 -7.03 12.27
C PRO A 134 11.42 -8.09 13.30
N GLU A 135 10.47 -8.83 13.87
CA GLU A 135 10.72 -9.90 14.83
C GLU A 135 11.26 -11.19 14.19
N ALA A 136 11.04 -11.37 12.87
CA ALA A 136 11.36 -12.62 12.20
C ALA A 136 12.88 -12.85 12.06
N LYS A 137 13.24 -14.13 11.86
CA LYS A 137 14.65 -14.55 11.72
C LYS A 137 15.41 -13.75 10.66
N GLY A 138 14.76 -13.42 9.54
CA GLY A 138 15.35 -12.66 8.43
C GLY A 138 15.75 -11.22 8.78
N SER A 139 15.22 -10.68 9.87
CA SER A 139 15.43 -9.30 10.33
C SER A 139 16.44 -9.20 11.49
N ARG A 140 16.86 -10.32 12.10
CA ARG A 140 17.74 -10.33 13.29
C ARG A 140 19.04 -9.53 13.14
N ALA A 141 19.60 -9.47 11.93
CA ALA A 141 20.83 -8.71 11.67
C ALA A 141 20.63 -7.18 11.67
N MET A 142 19.39 -6.70 11.72
CA MET A 142 19.04 -5.27 11.64
C MET A 142 18.94 -4.63 13.03
N GLY A 143 18.71 -5.40 14.09
CA GLY A 143 18.67 -4.88 15.47
C GLY A 143 17.59 -5.55 16.31
N GLU A 144 17.30 -4.94 17.46
CA GLU A 144 16.24 -5.38 18.38
C GLU A 144 15.00 -4.47 18.29
N GLY A 145 13.95 -4.80 19.07
CA GLY A 145 12.66 -4.09 19.03
C GLY A 145 12.78 -2.59 19.26
N ALA A 146 13.59 -2.16 20.24
CA ALA A 146 13.81 -0.74 20.51
C ALA A 146 14.48 -0.02 19.33
N ASP A 147 15.46 -0.66 18.66
CA ASP A 147 16.10 -0.08 17.47
C ASP A 147 15.10 0.06 16.32
N PHE A 148 14.24 -0.94 16.11
CA PHE A 148 13.17 -0.88 15.12
C PHE A 148 12.21 0.27 15.39
N VAL A 149 11.75 0.41 16.64
CA VAL A 149 10.81 1.48 17.04
C VAL A 149 11.41 2.85 16.75
N ASP A 150 12.66 3.08 17.14
CA ASP A 150 13.35 4.36 16.88
C ASP A 150 13.52 4.61 15.37
N ALA A 151 13.88 3.59 14.60
CA ALA A 151 14.04 3.70 13.15
C ALA A 151 12.71 3.94 12.42
N TRP A 152 11.64 3.25 12.83
CA TRP A 152 10.31 3.45 12.29
C TRP A 152 9.87 4.90 12.47
N ARG A 153 9.98 5.41 13.71
CA ARG A 153 9.64 6.80 14.03
C ARG A 153 10.47 7.78 13.20
N LYS A 154 11.78 7.54 13.07
CA LYS A 154 12.67 8.34 12.22
C LYS A 154 12.22 8.38 10.75
N VAL A 155 11.87 7.23 10.16
CA VAL A 155 11.39 7.14 8.77
C VAL A 155 10.13 7.98 8.59
N VAL A 156 9.14 7.78 9.47
CA VAL A 156 7.85 8.49 9.42
C VAL A 156 8.05 9.99 9.63
N ASP A 157 8.86 10.41 10.60
CA ASP A 157 9.12 11.82 10.89
C ASP A 157 9.81 12.52 9.73
N VAL A 158 10.80 11.88 9.10
CA VAL A 158 11.44 12.44 7.90
C VAL A 158 10.43 12.56 6.76
N GLN A 159 9.61 11.54 6.49
CA GLN A 159 8.60 11.63 5.43
C GLN A 159 7.59 12.76 5.69
N ARG A 160 7.06 12.87 6.92
CA ARG A 160 6.15 13.95 7.33
C ARG A 160 6.81 15.33 7.19
N ALA A 161 8.04 15.49 7.66
CA ALA A 161 8.80 16.74 7.55
C ALA A 161 9.10 17.14 6.08
N ARG A 162 9.11 16.18 5.15
CA ARG A 162 9.26 16.42 3.70
C ARG A 162 7.92 16.66 2.99
N GLY A 163 6.83 16.68 3.74
CA GLY A 163 5.48 16.96 3.23
C GLY A 163 4.85 15.77 2.50
N VAL A 164 5.23 14.55 2.83
CA VAL A 164 4.53 13.34 2.37
C VAL A 164 3.16 13.30 3.06
N THR A 165 2.09 13.41 2.26
CA THR A 165 0.70 13.43 2.75
C THR A 165 -0.14 12.27 2.22
N ASN A 166 0.40 11.56 1.22
CA ASN A 166 -0.22 10.43 0.53
C ASN A 166 0.28 9.06 1.02
N ALA A 167 1.14 9.01 2.05
CA ALA A 167 1.48 7.74 2.71
C ALA A 167 0.42 7.35 3.75
N ARG A 168 0.16 6.04 3.85
CA ARG A 168 -0.45 5.39 5.01
C ARG A 168 0.57 4.41 5.60
N TYR A 169 0.92 4.59 6.86
CA TYR A 169 1.96 3.83 7.55
C TYR A 169 1.38 2.52 8.10
N VAL A 170 1.78 1.39 7.51
CA VAL A 170 1.24 0.07 7.85
C VAL A 170 2.28 -0.76 8.59
N TRP A 171 2.14 -0.86 9.91
CA TRP A 171 3.06 -1.64 10.74
C TRP A 171 2.74 -3.14 10.60
N THR A 172 3.69 -3.90 10.05
CA THR A 172 3.46 -5.29 9.64
C THR A 172 4.43 -6.24 10.35
N VAL A 173 3.89 -7.21 11.08
CA VAL A 173 4.61 -8.31 11.76
C VAL A 173 4.06 -9.66 11.29
N THR A 174 4.68 -10.78 11.66
CA THR A 174 4.04 -12.10 11.51
C THR A 174 2.85 -12.23 12.47
N SER A 175 1.79 -12.92 12.05
CA SER A 175 0.63 -13.24 12.89
C SER A 175 1.01 -13.88 14.24
N VAL A 176 2.00 -14.78 14.23
CA VAL A 176 2.44 -15.47 15.46
C VAL A 176 3.08 -14.53 16.49
N ALA A 177 3.60 -13.37 16.07
CA ALA A 177 4.26 -12.41 16.96
C ALA A 177 3.30 -11.83 18.01
N PHE A 178 2.00 -11.74 17.69
CA PHE A 178 0.99 -11.19 18.58
C PHE A 178 0.74 -12.02 19.84
N ASP A 179 1.00 -13.33 19.78
CA ASP A 179 0.86 -14.25 20.92
C ASP A 179 2.19 -14.56 21.63
N ARG A 180 3.30 -13.95 21.20
CA ARG A 180 4.62 -14.14 21.83
C ARG A 180 4.80 -13.23 23.03
N THR A 181 5.55 -13.73 24.01
CA THR A 181 5.97 -12.98 25.21
C THR A 181 7.50 -12.88 25.34
N ASP A 182 8.24 -13.43 24.38
CA ASP A 182 9.70 -13.37 24.31
C ASP A 182 10.15 -12.16 23.47
N ARG A 183 11.44 -12.11 23.12
CA ARG A 183 12.02 -11.03 22.30
C ARG A 183 11.42 -10.88 20.89
N THR A 184 10.56 -11.80 20.46
CA THR A 184 9.82 -11.74 19.19
C THR A 184 8.36 -11.30 19.37
N ALA A 185 7.97 -10.87 20.57
CA ALA A 185 6.66 -10.29 20.85
C ALA A 185 6.41 -9.04 20.00
N ALA A 186 5.26 -8.99 19.33
CA ALA A 186 4.86 -7.87 18.47
C ALA A 186 4.88 -6.53 19.23
N SER A 187 4.48 -6.53 20.50
CA SER A 187 4.47 -5.33 21.36
C SER A 187 5.85 -4.66 21.51
N LEU A 188 6.96 -5.41 21.40
CA LEU A 188 8.32 -4.87 21.47
C LEU A 188 8.71 -4.06 20.23
N PHE A 189 7.98 -4.24 19.12
CA PHE A 189 8.24 -3.58 17.84
C PHE A 189 7.19 -2.53 17.50
N TYR A 190 6.15 -2.34 18.32
CA TYR A 190 5.07 -1.41 18.03
C TYR A 190 5.51 0.06 18.26
N PRO A 191 5.52 0.92 17.23
CA PRO A 191 6.06 2.27 17.35
C PRO A 191 5.07 3.27 17.98
N GLY A 192 3.84 2.85 18.28
CA GLY A 192 2.78 3.65 18.87
C GLY A 192 1.79 4.24 17.86
N ASP A 193 0.55 4.46 18.28
CA ASP A 193 -0.58 4.86 17.43
C ASP A 193 -0.34 6.16 16.64
N ALA A 194 0.50 7.07 17.13
CA ALA A 194 0.83 8.31 16.42
C ALA A 194 1.68 8.08 15.15
N TYR A 195 2.27 6.89 15.00
CA TYR A 195 3.19 6.51 13.93
C TYR A 195 2.65 5.40 13.03
N VAL A 196 1.41 4.95 13.27
CA VAL A 196 0.77 3.83 12.57
C VAL A 196 -0.62 4.24 12.13
N ASP A 197 -0.93 4.07 10.84
CA ASP A 197 -2.28 4.23 10.32
C ASP A 197 -3.04 2.89 10.36
N HIS A 198 -2.36 1.77 10.02
CA HIS A 198 -2.94 0.42 10.07
C HIS A 198 -1.99 -0.61 10.69
N ILE A 199 -2.56 -1.59 11.39
CA ILE A 199 -1.85 -2.73 11.97
C ILE A 199 -2.03 -3.93 11.05
N ALA A 200 -0.93 -4.48 10.56
CA ALA A 200 -0.94 -5.58 9.62
C ALA A 200 -0.26 -6.83 10.17
N ALA A 201 -0.68 -7.97 9.62
CA ALA A 201 -0.10 -9.27 9.90
C ALA A 201 0.17 -10.03 8.59
N ASP A 202 1.33 -10.67 8.52
CA ASP A 202 1.64 -11.70 7.53
C ASP A 202 1.22 -13.07 8.12
N SER A 203 0.20 -13.69 7.53
CA SER A 203 -0.72 -14.61 8.22
C SER A 203 -1.01 -15.88 7.43
N TYR A 204 -0.49 -17.02 7.90
CA TYR A 204 -0.50 -18.25 7.12
C TYR A 204 -1.05 -19.45 7.91
N ASN A 205 -1.90 -20.25 7.28
CA ASN A 205 -2.08 -21.65 7.66
C ASN A 205 -1.05 -22.50 6.90
N GLY A 206 0.11 -22.72 7.53
CA GLY A 206 1.17 -23.57 6.98
C GLY A 206 0.88 -25.07 7.08
N TYR A 207 -0.07 -25.48 7.93
CA TYR A 207 -0.33 -26.89 8.25
C TYR A 207 0.99 -27.65 8.48
N THR A 208 1.33 -28.64 7.65
CA THR A 208 2.53 -29.46 7.78
C THR A 208 3.72 -29.00 6.93
N CYS A 209 3.58 -27.90 6.18
CA CYS A 209 4.57 -27.51 5.16
C CYS A 209 5.89 -26.97 5.75
N ASP A 210 5.82 -26.25 6.87
CA ASP A 210 6.96 -25.66 7.57
C ASP A 210 7.30 -26.42 8.87
N ASN A 211 6.32 -27.15 9.41
CA ASN A 211 6.46 -28.00 10.58
C ASN A 211 5.72 -29.33 10.32
N PRO A 212 6.42 -30.48 10.20
CA PRO A 212 5.77 -31.78 9.97
C PRO A 212 4.76 -32.21 11.05
N LYS A 213 4.80 -31.60 12.24
CA LYS A 213 3.84 -31.82 13.33
C LYS A 213 2.81 -30.69 13.44
N GLY A 214 2.76 -29.81 12.45
CA GLY A 214 1.83 -28.70 12.42
C GLY A 214 0.40 -29.20 12.29
N ARG A 215 -0.52 -28.45 12.89
CA ARG A 215 -1.96 -28.72 12.82
C ARG A 215 -2.58 -27.77 11.80
N TRP A 216 -3.70 -28.19 11.22
CA TRP A 216 -4.51 -27.28 10.44
C TRP A 216 -5.05 -26.18 11.35
N ALA A 217 -4.84 -24.92 10.96
CA ALA A 217 -5.34 -23.76 11.68
C ALA A 217 -6.51 -23.14 10.91
N GLU A 218 -7.65 -22.96 11.58
CA GLU A 218 -8.82 -22.31 10.98
C GLU A 218 -8.57 -20.79 10.81
N PRO A 219 -9.28 -20.10 9.90
CA PRO A 219 -9.00 -18.69 9.59
C PRO A 219 -9.03 -17.79 10.84
N ALA A 220 -9.96 -18.05 11.76
CA ALA A 220 -10.07 -17.30 13.01
C ALA A 220 -8.83 -17.48 13.88
N GLU A 221 -8.30 -18.70 13.99
CA GLU A 221 -7.12 -19.00 14.81
C GLU A 221 -5.88 -18.29 14.26
N VAL A 222 -5.74 -18.23 12.93
CA VAL A 222 -4.59 -17.59 12.27
C VAL A 222 -4.50 -16.10 12.60
N VAL A 223 -5.63 -15.42 12.78
CA VAL A 223 -5.67 -13.96 12.96
C VAL A 223 -6.02 -13.51 14.39
N GLU A 224 -6.34 -14.43 15.29
CA GLU A 224 -6.89 -14.11 16.61
C GLU A 224 -5.93 -13.28 17.48
N GLY A 225 -4.63 -13.53 17.39
CA GLY A 225 -3.62 -12.70 18.07
C GLY A 225 -3.65 -11.24 17.60
N GLN A 226 -3.67 -11.02 16.28
CA GLN A 226 -3.79 -9.68 15.69
C GLN A 226 -5.12 -9.02 16.08
N ARG A 227 -6.23 -9.76 16.04
CA ARG A 227 -7.56 -9.24 16.40
C ARG A 227 -7.60 -8.76 17.85
N ARG A 228 -7.03 -9.54 18.79
CA ARG A 228 -6.91 -9.15 20.20
C ARG A 228 -6.01 -7.93 20.40
N PHE A 229 -4.89 -7.85 19.69
CA PHE A 229 -4.03 -6.67 19.72
C PHE A 229 -4.77 -5.44 19.15
N GLY A 230 -5.47 -5.58 18.03
CA GLY A 230 -6.26 -4.53 17.40
C GLY A 230 -7.35 -3.94 18.31
N ALA A 231 -7.96 -4.75 19.18
CA ALA A 231 -8.93 -4.27 20.16
C ALA A 231 -8.34 -3.28 21.19
N LEU A 232 -7.01 -3.29 21.39
CA LEU A 232 -6.31 -2.29 22.21
C LEU A 232 -6.08 -0.97 21.44
N HIS A 233 -6.30 -0.97 20.13
CA HIS A 233 -6.07 0.15 19.20
C HIS A 233 -7.31 0.37 18.32
N PRO A 234 -8.48 0.73 18.91
CA PRO A 234 -9.78 0.68 18.24
C PRO A 234 -9.88 1.59 17.01
N ASP A 235 -9.06 2.65 16.94
CA ASP A 235 -9.03 3.59 15.81
C ASP A 235 -8.16 3.11 14.64
N LYS A 236 -7.50 1.96 14.77
CA LYS A 236 -6.62 1.39 13.72
C LYS A 236 -7.35 0.34 12.91
N GLY A 237 -7.18 0.41 11.59
CA GLY A 237 -7.59 -0.68 10.71
C GLY A 237 -6.63 -1.86 10.82
N LEU A 238 -7.18 -3.08 10.71
CA LEU A 238 -6.42 -4.31 10.60
C LEU A 238 -6.27 -4.72 9.14
N MET A 239 -5.09 -5.19 8.76
CA MET A 239 -4.82 -5.66 7.40
C MET A 239 -4.09 -7.00 7.43
N LEU A 240 -4.34 -7.83 6.44
CA LEU A 240 -3.47 -8.95 6.13
C LEU A 240 -2.74 -8.60 4.85
N LEU A 241 -1.48 -8.20 4.96
CA LEU A 241 -0.72 -7.80 3.79
C LEU A 241 -0.05 -8.98 3.09
N GLU A 242 0.01 -10.13 3.77
CA GLU A 242 0.24 -11.44 3.22
C GLU A 242 -0.69 -12.42 3.94
N TRP A 243 -1.44 -13.23 3.20
CA TRP A 243 -2.16 -14.34 3.80
C TRP A 243 -2.40 -15.52 2.86
N GLY A 244 -2.63 -16.68 3.43
CA GLY A 244 -2.99 -17.88 2.68
C GLY A 244 -3.04 -19.15 3.53
N SER A 245 -3.46 -20.23 2.89
CA SER A 245 -3.41 -21.58 3.43
C SER A 245 -2.78 -22.49 2.39
N VAL A 246 -2.03 -23.49 2.83
CA VAL A 246 -1.63 -24.61 1.96
C VAL A 246 -2.82 -25.53 1.68
N GLU A 247 -2.66 -26.43 0.71
CA GLU A 247 -3.56 -27.57 0.53
C GLU A 247 -3.35 -28.64 1.61
N ASP A 248 -4.39 -29.43 1.89
CA ASP A 248 -4.34 -30.61 2.76
C ASP A 248 -4.35 -31.87 1.87
N PRO A 249 -3.20 -32.57 1.68
CA PRO A 249 -3.15 -33.77 0.85
C PRO A 249 -4.06 -34.91 1.33
N GLU A 250 -4.38 -34.94 2.63
CA GLU A 250 -5.23 -35.97 3.24
C GLU A 250 -6.72 -35.63 3.15
N ARG A 251 -7.04 -34.35 2.92
CA ARG A 251 -8.41 -33.85 2.70
C ARG A 251 -8.48 -32.85 1.54
N PRO A 252 -8.54 -33.34 0.29
CA PRO A 252 -8.76 -32.49 -0.88
C PRO A 252 -9.98 -31.58 -0.70
N GLY A 253 -9.85 -30.30 -1.08
CA GLY A 253 -10.89 -29.29 -0.95
C GLY A 253 -10.92 -28.54 0.39
N ARG A 254 -10.16 -28.98 1.40
CA ARG A 254 -10.13 -28.32 2.72
C ARG A 254 -9.65 -26.87 2.67
N ARG A 255 -8.75 -26.53 1.74
CA ARG A 255 -8.34 -25.14 1.51
C ARG A 255 -9.48 -24.29 0.95
N ALA A 256 -10.29 -24.84 0.05
CA ALA A 256 -11.48 -24.16 -0.47
C ALA A 256 -12.52 -23.93 0.64
N GLU A 257 -12.72 -24.91 1.54
CA GLU A 257 -13.54 -24.75 2.76
C GLU A 257 -13.01 -23.60 3.63
N TRP A 258 -11.68 -23.57 3.85
CA TRP A 258 -11.00 -22.54 4.63
C TRP A 258 -11.17 -21.13 4.05
N LEU A 259 -11.01 -20.97 2.72
CA LEU A 259 -11.24 -19.70 2.03
C LEU A 259 -12.70 -19.24 2.15
N ASN A 260 -13.66 -20.16 2.01
CA ASN A 260 -15.08 -19.84 2.19
C ASN A 260 -15.43 -19.48 3.64
N ALA A 261 -14.78 -20.11 4.62
CA ALA A 261 -14.92 -19.76 6.03
C ALA A 261 -14.33 -18.36 6.30
N ALA A 262 -13.13 -18.06 5.79
CA ALA A 262 -12.51 -16.74 5.89
C ALA A 262 -13.39 -15.64 5.27
N ARG A 263 -13.95 -15.90 4.09
CA ARG A 263 -14.89 -15.00 3.40
C ARG A 263 -16.08 -14.60 4.28
N LYS A 264 -16.71 -15.56 4.95
CA LYS A 264 -17.84 -15.28 5.86
C LYS A 264 -17.38 -14.58 7.13
N MET A 265 -16.24 -15.00 7.68
CA MET A 265 -15.70 -14.53 8.94
C MET A 265 -15.37 -13.03 8.92
N PHE A 266 -14.62 -12.55 7.94
CA PHE A 266 -14.19 -11.13 7.93
C PHE A 266 -15.36 -10.14 7.73
N LEU A 267 -16.48 -10.60 7.17
CA LEU A 267 -17.72 -9.83 7.06
C LEU A 267 -18.62 -9.96 8.31
N GLY A 268 -18.27 -10.86 9.22
CA GLY A 268 -19.05 -11.14 10.43
C GLY A 268 -18.69 -10.26 11.62
N PRO A 269 -19.48 -10.37 12.71
CA PRO A 269 -19.25 -9.64 13.95
C PRO A 269 -17.88 -9.94 14.57
N GLY A 270 -17.23 -8.91 15.13
CA GLY A 270 -15.94 -9.01 15.81
C GLY A 270 -14.72 -8.84 14.88
N TYR A 271 -14.94 -8.72 13.57
CA TYR A 271 -13.90 -8.52 12.56
C TYR A 271 -13.96 -7.12 11.93
N GLU A 272 -14.69 -6.17 12.50
CA GLU A 272 -15.01 -4.84 11.95
C GLU A 272 -13.79 -3.96 11.63
N GLN A 273 -12.67 -4.17 12.32
CA GLN A 273 -11.45 -3.42 12.08
C GLN A 273 -10.74 -3.85 10.78
N TYR A 274 -10.99 -5.04 10.22
CA TYR A 274 -10.29 -5.48 9.02
C TYR A 274 -10.64 -4.62 7.78
N ARG A 275 -9.62 -4.24 7.00
CA ARG A 275 -9.72 -3.35 5.84
C ARG A 275 -9.21 -3.97 4.55
N ALA A 276 -8.11 -4.72 4.58
CA ALA A 276 -7.50 -5.29 3.37
C ALA A 276 -6.94 -6.69 3.61
N LEU A 277 -7.07 -7.57 2.62
CA LEU A 277 -6.54 -8.94 2.63
C LEU A 277 -5.80 -9.19 1.30
N LEU A 278 -4.48 -9.38 1.35
CA LEU A 278 -3.62 -9.51 0.18
C LEU A 278 -3.01 -10.91 0.14
N SER A 279 -3.45 -11.75 -0.80
CA SER A 279 -2.96 -13.12 -0.90
C SER A 279 -1.47 -13.16 -1.21
N TRP A 280 -0.75 -14.01 -0.47
CA TRP A 280 0.60 -14.38 -0.85
C TRP A 280 0.55 -15.55 -1.84
N ASP A 281 1.42 -15.48 -2.84
CA ASP A 281 1.73 -16.65 -3.61
C ASP A 281 3.15 -16.53 -4.16
N ALA A 282 3.96 -17.52 -3.81
CA ALA A 282 5.37 -17.55 -4.08
C ALA A 282 5.73 -18.00 -5.50
N ARG A 283 4.85 -18.74 -6.20
CA ARG A 283 5.12 -19.15 -7.60
C ARG A 283 5.26 -17.92 -8.49
N ASN A 284 4.44 -16.92 -8.17
CA ASN A 284 4.40 -15.69 -8.92
C ASN A 284 5.53 -14.70 -8.60
N LEU A 285 6.46 -15.04 -7.69
CA LEU A 285 7.65 -14.24 -7.36
C LEU A 285 8.96 -14.70 -8.05
N GLY A 286 8.89 -15.66 -8.98
CA GLY A 286 10.04 -16.07 -9.79
C GLY A 286 11.15 -16.82 -9.03
N GLY A 287 10.91 -17.26 -7.80
CA GLY A 287 11.84 -18.06 -6.99
C GLY A 287 11.63 -19.57 -7.15
N ALA A 288 12.60 -20.38 -6.69
CA ALA A 288 12.38 -21.81 -6.49
C ALA A 288 11.17 -22.02 -5.56
N ALA A 289 10.26 -22.93 -5.91
CA ALA A 289 9.05 -23.19 -5.15
C ALA A 289 9.39 -23.35 -3.66
N PRO A 290 8.81 -22.55 -2.74
CA PRO A 290 8.97 -22.82 -1.33
C PRO A 290 8.32 -24.16 -0.98
N ALA A 291 8.73 -24.76 0.14
CA ALA A 291 8.13 -25.97 0.67
C ALA A 291 6.61 -25.83 0.94
N CYS A 292 6.13 -24.59 1.07
CA CYS A 292 4.74 -24.23 1.28
C CYS A 292 4.16 -23.57 0.03
N ASP A 293 3.24 -24.26 -0.66
CA ASP A 293 2.50 -23.69 -1.80
C ASP A 293 1.23 -22.99 -1.31
N PHE A 294 1.21 -21.66 -1.44
CA PHE A 294 0.09 -20.81 -1.09
C PHE A 294 -0.67 -20.29 -2.32
N ASP A 295 -0.44 -20.84 -3.51
CA ASP A 295 -1.11 -20.35 -4.70
C ASP A 295 -2.60 -20.72 -4.73
N VAL A 296 -3.46 -19.70 -4.70
CA VAL A 296 -4.93 -19.86 -4.76
C VAL A 296 -5.41 -20.50 -6.07
N ALA A 297 -4.64 -20.38 -7.15
CA ALA A 297 -4.88 -21.04 -8.43
C ALA A 297 -4.26 -22.45 -8.50
N GLY A 298 -3.67 -22.97 -7.42
CA GLY A 298 -3.05 -24.29 -7.37
C GLY A 298 -4.03 -25.45 -7.58
N THR A 299 -5.30 -25.29 -7.20
CA THR A 299 -6.37 -26.28 -7.44
C THR A 299 -7.66 -25.63 -7.94
N PRO A 300 -8.50 -26.32 -8.73
CA PRO A 300 -9.78 -25.77 -9.20
C PRO A 300 -10.72 -25.34 -8.08
N ASP A 301 -10.76 -26.07 -6.96
CA ASP A 301 -11.63 -25.78 -5.83
C ASP A 301 -11.19 -24.53 -5.06
N SER A 302 -9.88 -24.40 -4.79
CA SER A 302 -9.31 -23.20 -4.15
C SER A 302 -9.49 -21.97 -5.03
N LEU A 303 -9.33 -22.11 -6.33
CA LEU A 303 -9.55 -21.05 -7.31
C LEU A 303 -11.02 -20.61 -7.35
N ALA A 304 -11.95 -21.56 -7.32
CA ALA A 304 -13.38 -21.27 -7.27
C ALA A 304 -13.77 -20.53 -5.97
N ALA A 305 -13.24 -20.96 -4.82
CA ALA A 305 -13.47 -20.29 -3.54
C ALA A 305 -12.89 -18.87 -3.51
N TRP A 306 -11.68 -18.67 -4.06
CA TRP A 306 -11.09 -17.34 -4.23
C TRP A 306 -11.96 -16.43 -5.08
N ARG A 307 -12.41 -16.90 -6.26
CA ARG A 307 -13.31 -16.14 -7.15
C ARG A 307 -14.61 -15.76 -6.45
N ALA A 308 -15.17 -16.67 -5.64
CA ALA A 308 -16.38 -16.41 -4.87
C ALA A 308 -16.18 -15.34 -3.79
N MET A 309 -14.99 -15.27 -3.16
CA MET A 309 -14.64 -14.20 -2.23
C MET A 309 -14.43 -12.86 -2.96
N ALA A 310 -13.72 -12.88 -4.09
CA ALA A 310 -13.39 -11.68 -4.85
C ALA A 310 -14.60 -11.02 -5.56
N THR A 311 -15.68 -11.78 -5.77
CA THR A 311 -16.94 -11.29 -6.35
C THR A 311 -18.03 -11.01 -5.31
N ASP A 312 -17.76 -11.26 -4.03
CA ASP A 312 -18.68 -10.93 -2.95
C ASP A 312 -18.71 -9.40 -2.71
N PRO A 313 -19.91 -8.76 -2.63
CA PRO A 313 -20.03 -7.32 -2.42
C PRO A 313 -19.29 -6.80 -1.19
N GLY A 314 -19.09 -7.61 -0.16
CA GLY A 314 -18.30 -7.25 1.02
C GLY A 314 -16.80 -7.04 0.74
N TYR A 315 -16.29 -7.56 -0.38
CA TYR A 315 -14.89 -7.45 -0.81
C TYR A 315 -14.71 -6.51 -2.01
N SER A 316 -15.63 -5.56 -2.16
CA SER A 316 -15.69 -4.67 -3.32
C SER A 316 -14.90 -3.36 -3.18
N ALA A 317 -14.06 -3.19 -2.14
CA ALA A 317 -13.22 -2.00 -2.04
C ALA A 317 -12.19 -2.00 -3.16
N LYS A 318 -12.19 -0.96 -4.00
CA LYS A 318 -11.29 -0.82 -5.16
C LYS A 318 -10.27 0.29 -4.98
N SER A 319 -10.45 1.12 -3.97
CA SER A 319 -9.58 2.26 -3.72
C SER A 319 -9.32 2.46 -2.22
N PRO A 320 -8.29 3.23 -1.85
CA PRO A 320 -8.07 3.65 -0.47
C PRO A 320 -9.27 4.41 0.11
N CYS A 321 -10.05 5.06 -0.75
CA CYS A 321 -11.25 5.76 -0.35
C CYS A 321 -12.36 4.84 0.20
N ASP A 322 -12.53 3.67 -0.40
CA ASP A 322 -13.47 2.65 0.10
C ASP A 322 -13.06 2.12 1.49
N LEU A 323 -11.78 2.31 1.87
CA LEU A 323 -11.24 1.94 3.18
C LEU A 323 -11.32 3.07 4.22
N GLY A 324 -11.84 4.24 3.85
CA GLY A 324 -11.88 5.43 4.69
C GLY A 324 -10.59 6.26 4.67
N ASP A 325 -9.61 5.88 3.85
CA ASP A 325 -8.32 6.55 3.74
C ASP A 325 -8.30 7.68 2.71
N CYS A 326 -9.46 8.22 2.34
CA CYS A 326 -9.58 9.36 1.43
C CYS A 326 -8.81 10.59 1.93
N ARG A 327 -7.55 10.73 1.54
CA ARG A 327 -6.87 12.03 1.45
C ARG A 327 -5.93 12.02 0.26
N LEU A 328 -6.27 12.80 -0.75
CA LEU A 328 -5.29 13.58 -1.47
C LEU A 328 -5.56 15.05 -1.09
N PRO A 329 -4.54 15.90 -0.86
CA PRO A 329 -4.75 17.29 -0.46
C PRO A 329 -5.66 18.07 -1.42
N GLU A 330 -6.22 19.17 -0.92
CA GLU A 330 -7.15 20.12 -1.57
C GLU A 330 -6.69 20.65 -2.95
N ASP A 331 -5.44 20.38 -3.36
CA ASP A 331 -4.85 20.84 -4.63
C ASP A 331 -5.20 19.99 -5.87
N SER A 332 -5.94 18.89 -5.71
CA SER A 332 -6.41 18.07 -6.84
C SER A 332 -7.33 18.88 -7.78
N GLY A 333 -8.05 19.86 -7.24
CA GLY A 333 -8.82 20.83 -8.03
C GLY A 333 -7.93 21.76 -8.87
N ALA A 334 -6.75 22.12 -8.36
CA ALA A 334 -5.82 23.01 -9.06
C ALA A 334 -5.03 22.30 -10.18
N ILE A 335 -4.69 21.03 -9.99
CA ILE A 335 -4.01 20.22 -11.02
C ILE A 335 -4.97 19.89 -12.17
N LEU A 336 -6.22 19.49 -11.87
CA LEU A 336 -7.25 19.29 -12.88
C LEU A 336 -7.65 20.60 -13.56
N ALA A 337 -7.73 21.72 -12.83
CA ALA A 337 -7.99 23.03 -13.43
C ALA A 337 -6.84 23.52 -14.34
N ASN A 338 -5.58 23.20 -14.00
CA ASN A 338 -4.43 23.53 -14.85
C ASN A 338 -4.32 22.63 -16.08
N LEU A 339 -4.66 21.34 -15.96
CA LEU A 339 -4.79 20.43 -17.10
C LEU A 339 -5.95 20.84 -18.02
N TRP A 340 -7.08 21.23 -17.45
CA TRP A 340 -8.23 21.74 -18.19
C TRP A 340 -7.94 23.09 -18.85
N ARG A 341 -7.22 24.02 -18.19
CA ARG A 341 -6.74 25.27 -18.79
C ARG A 341 -5.71 25.05 -19.92
N ARG A 342 -4.85 24.03 -19.80
CA ARG A 342 -3.89 23.66 -20.85
C ARG A 342 -4.60 23.02 -22.05
N MET A 343 -5.60 22.16 -21.82
CA MET A 343 -6.41 21.58 -22.89
C MET A 343 -7.30 22.63 -23.58
N THR A 344 -8.02 23.47 -22.83
CA THR A 344 -8.84 24.55 -23.40
C THR A 344 -8.01 25.65 -24.07
N GLY A 345 -6.79 25.93 -23.58
CA GLY A 345 -5.85 26.84 -24.23
C GLY A 345 -5.32 26.34 -25.59
N LEU A 346 -5.21 25.02 -25.77
CA LEU A 346 -4.88 24.39 -27.05
C LEU A 346 -6.07 24.42 -28.03
N PHE A 347 -7.30 24.25 -27.57
CA PHE A 347 -8.51 24.39 -28.41
C PHE A 347 -8.85 25.85 -28.76
N GLY A 348 -8.57 26.81 -27.88
CA GLY A 348 -8.77 28.24 -28.13
C GLY A 348 -7.84 28.81 -29.21
N ARG A 349 -6.60 28.32 -29.29
CA ARG A 349 -5.66 28.70 -30.37
C ARG A 349 -6.00 28.06 -31.72
N ALA A 350 -6.63 26.88 -31.73
CA ALA A 350 -7.11 26.25 -32.95
C ALA A 350 -8.35 26.95 -33.56
N TYR A 351 -9.17 27.63 -32.75
CA TYR A 351 -10.34 28.37 -33.22
C TYR A 351 -10.05 29.82 -33.65
N ALA A 352 -9.04 30.47 -33.07
CA ALA A 352 -8.67 31.85 -33.41
C ALA A 352 -7.96 31.97 -34.78
N ASN A 353 -7.32 30.90 -35.29
CA ASN A 353 -6.58 30.93 -36.56
C ASN A 353 -7.43 30.64 -37.81
N ARG A 354 -8.76 30.47 -37.68
CA ARG A 354 -9.69 30.31 -38.82
C ARG A 354 -10.60 31.51 -39.10
N ARG A 355 -10.44 32.64 -38.40
CA ARG A 355 -11.32 33.83 -38.57
C ARG A 355 -10.67 35.12 -39.04
N THR A 356 -9.38 35.17 -39.32
CA THR A 356 -8.77 36.32 -39.99
C THR A 356 -8.49 36.00 -41.45
N GLY A 357 -9.56 35.95 -42.25
CA GLY A 357 -9.44 36.02 -43.70
C GLY A 357 -8.91 37.40 -44.09
N ARG A 358 -7.62 37.49 -44.44
CA ARG A 358 -7.08 38.62 -45.18
C ARG A 358 -6.37 38.13 -46.44
N ARG A 359 -6.94 38.58 -47.56
CA ARG A 359 -6.51 38.39 -48.95
C ARG A 359 -5.02 38.72 -49.14
N THR A 360 -4.30 37.85 -49.82
CA THR A 360 -3.00 38.13 -50.46
C THR A 360 -3.22 38.81 -51.82
N PRO A 361 -2.47 39.88 -52.16
CA PRO A 361 -2.32 40.32 -53.53
C PRO A 361 -1.08 39.70 -54.19
N ALA A 362 -1.18 39.53 -55.50
CA ALA A 362 -0.25 38.89 -56.40
C ALA A 362 1.10 39.62 -56.60
N GLY A 363 2.13 38.82 -56.91
CA GLY A 363 3.14 39.17 -57.91
C GLY A 363 4.52 39.58 -57.39
N ARG A 364 5.55 38.75 -57.63
CA ARG A 364 6.53 38.90 -58.73
C ARG A 364 7.75 37.97 -58.54
N ARG A 365 7.97 37.18 -59.61
CA ARG A 365 9.22 36.67 -60.22
C ARG A 365 10.47 36.43 -59.37
N ALA A 366 10.97 35.19 -59.50
CA ALA A 366 12.36 34.77 -59.25
C ALA A 366 13.35 35.39 -60.26
N PRO A 367 14.66 35.34 -59.93
CA PRO A 367 15.59 34.70 -60.85
C PRO A 367 16.59 33.75 -60.17
N ALA A 368 17.27 32.99 -61.03
CA ALA A 368 17.94 31.73 -60.79
C ALA A 368 19.43 31.82 -60.41
N LEU A 369 19.90 30.72 -59.81
CA LEU A 369 21.19 30.03 -59.98
C LEU A 369 22.48 30.85 -60.18
N ARG A 370 23.45 30.67 -59.27
CA ARG A 370 24.84 30.33 -59.64
C ARG A 370 25.60 29.62 -58.52
N ARG A 371 26.32 28.58 -58.94
CA ARG A 371 27.23 27.70 -58.19
C ARG A 371 28.67 28.14 -58.52
N LYS A 372 29.57 28.19 -57.52
CA LYS A 372 31.05 28.13 -57.62
C LYS A 372 31.60 27.99 -56.18
N GLU A 373 32.06 26.82 -55.75
CA GLU A 373 33.44 26.27 -55.85
C GLU A 373 34.54 27.00 -55.05
N ARG A 374 35.04 26.27 -54.03
CA ARG A 374 36.44 25.99 -53.61
C ARG A 374 37.45 27.11 -53.31
N SER A 375 37.97 27.10 -52.08
CA SER A 375 39.38 26.88 -51.62
C SER A 375 39.45 27.33 -50.15
N GLY A 376 39.93 26.55 -49.16
CA GLY A 376 41.32 26.12 -48.89
C GLY A 376 42.11 27.25 -48.19
N PRO A 377 43.02 27.02 -47.22
CA PRO A 377 43.57 25.77 -46.68
C PRO A 377 42.96 25.31 -45.34
#